data_AF-A0A510KFK9-F1
#
_entry.id   AF-A0A510KFK9-F1
#
_cell.length_a   1.000
_cell.length_b   1.000
_cell.length_c   1.000
_cell.angle_alpha   90.00
_cell.angle_beta   90.00
_cell.angle_gamma   90.00
#
_symmetry.space_group_name_H-M   'P 1'
#
loop_
_entity.id
_entity.type
_entity.pdbx_description
1 polymer ?
#
loop_
_entity_poly.entity_id
_entity_poly.type
_entity_poly.pdbx_seq_one_letter_code
_entity_poly.pdbx_strand_id
1 'polypeptide(L)'
;MKEYIASLEKEFFLIENGFKVEEKRASTDYKSNDNEYAKNLAFLAYKSDTYQVRMYGVFLFGYLSEQADILAFMRDEVSKDDN
;
A
#
# COMPACT_ATOMS: atom_id res chain seq x y z
N MET A 1 2.61 -5.29 12.37
CA MET A 1 2.30 -4.34 11.27
C MET A 1 2.99 -3.00 11.41
N LYS A 2 2.90 -2.25 12.53
CA LYS A 2 3.59 -0.95 12.66
C LYS A 2 5.11 -1.02 12.42
N GLU A 3 5.78 -2.00 13.03
CA GLU A 3 7.22 -2.23 12.82
C GLU A 3 7.55 -2.59 11.37
N TYR A 4 6.64 -3.30 10.69
CA TYR A 4 6.79 -3.65 9.28
C TYR A 4 6.64 -2.43 8.37
N ILE A 5 5.67 -1.55 8.65
CA ILE A 5 5.56 -0.26 7.96
C ILE A 5 6.83 0.56 8.16
N ALA A 6 7.35 0.65 9.39
CA ALA A 6 8.59 1.35 9.68
C ALA A 6 9.81 0.76 8.94
N SER A 7 9.84 -0.55 8.68
CA SER A 7 10.88 -1.14 7.82
C SER A 7 10.68 -0.77 6.35
N LEU A 8 9.43 -0.78 5.84
CA LEU A 8 9.13 -0.36 4.47
C LEU A 8 9.47 1.11 4.24
N GLU A 9 9.20 2.00 5.21
CA GLU A 9 9.59 3.41 5.16
C GLU A 9 11.10 3.55 4.96
N LYS A 10 11.91 2.81 5.73
CA LYS A 10 13.37 2.82 5.58
C LYS A 10 13.84 2.22 4.25
N GLU A 11 13.23 1.12 3.80
CA GLU A 11 13.59 0.45 2.55
C GLU A 11 13.23 1.30 1.32
N PHE A 12 12.02 1.87 1.30
CA PHE A 12 11.49 2.57 0.14
C PHE A 12 11.89 4.03 0.05
N PHE A 13 12.28 4.66 1.17
CA PHE A 13 12.81 6.03 1.17
C PHE A 13 14.01 6.22 0.23
N LEU A 14 14.77 5.15 -0.03
CA LEU A 14 15.93 5.16 -0.94
C LEU A 14 15.56 5.06 -2.43
N ILE A 15 14.28 4.87 -2.76
CA ILE A 15 13.79 4.70 -4.13
C ILE A 15 13.42 6.06 -4.69
N GLU A 16 14.23 6.56 -5.62
CA GLU A 16 14.00 7.86 -6.25
C GLU A 16 13.11 7.78 -7.50
N ASN A 17 13.04 6.61 -8.16
CA ASN A 17 12.37 6.47 -9.46
C ASN A 17 11.70 5.11 -9.63
N GLY A 18 10.58 5.11 -10.37
CA GLY A 18 9.82 3.90 -10.69
C GLY A 18 8.91 3.44 -9.55
N PHE A 19 8.26 2.29 -9.76
CA PHE A 19 7.26 1.73 -8.82
C PHE A 19 7.35 0.20 -8.67
N LYS A 20 8.30 -0.44 -9.37
CA LYS A 20 8.34 -1.90 -9.50
C LYS A 20 8.72 -2.60 -8.20
N VAL A 21 9.43 -1.92 -7.30
CA VAL A 21 9.83 -2.48 -6.00
C VAL A 21 8.61 -2.54 -5.08
N GLU A 22 7.86 -1.45 -5.02
CA GLU A 22 6.61 -1.29 -4.27
C GLU A 22 5.55 -2.28 -4.76
N GLU A 23 5.33 -2.34 -6.09
CA GLU A 23 4.39 -3.28 -6.72
C GLU A 23 4.75 -4.73 -6.39
N LYS A 24 6.04 -5.10 -6.51
CA LYS A 24 6.50 -6.47 -6.25
C LYS A 24 6.33 -6.84 -4.77
N ARG A 25 6.63 -5.92 -3.86
CA ARG A 25 6.44 -6.13 -2.43
C ARG A 25 4.95 -6.30 -2.11
N ALA A 26 4.09 -5.42 -2.61
CA ALA A 26 2.65 -5.50 -2.42
C ALA A 26 2.07 -6.82 -2.95
N SER A 27 2.50 -7.26 -4.14
CA SER A 27 2.05 -8.53 -4.72
C SER A 27 2.47 -9.73 -3.88
N THR A 28 3.68 -9.68 -3.30
CA THR A 28 4.19 -10.75 -2.43
C THR A 28 3.38 -10.81 -1.14
N ASP A 29 3.19 -9.68 -0.48
CA ASP A 29 2.48 -9.61 0.79
C ASP A 29 1.00 -9.97 0.63
N TYR A 30 0.36 -9.56 -0.46
CA TYR A 30 -1.02 -9.95 -0.77
C TYR A 30 -1.16 -11.46 -0.97
N LYS A 31 -0.23 -12.11 -1.69
CA LYS A 31 -0.27 -13.55 -1.94
C LYS A 31 0.07 -14.41 -0.72
N SER A 32 0.82 -13.86 0.23
CA SER A 32 1.30 -14.59 1.41
C SER A 32 0.42 -14.44 2.65
N ASN A 33 -0.61 -13.59 2.61
CA ASN A 33 -1.50 -13.33 3.73
C ASN A 33 -2.97 -13.41 3.29
N ASP A 34 -3.88 -13.48 4.25
CA ASP A 34 -5.31 -13.37 3.96
C ASP A 34 -5.74 -11.93 3.63
N ASN A 35 -6.95 -11.80 3.06
CA ASN A 35 -7.49 -10.51 2.64
C ASN A 35 -7.69 -9.52 3.79
N GLU A 36 -7.98 -9.99 5.01
CA GLU A 36 -8.19 -9.11 6.16
C GLU A 36 -6.87 -8.49 6.64
N TYR A 37 -5.82 -9.31 6.72
CA TYR A 37 -4.47 -8.86 7.00
C TYR A 37 -3.98 -7.87 5.93
N ALA A 38 -4.10 -8.23 4.64
CA ALA A 38 -3.69 -7.37 3.53
C ALA A 38 -4.43 -6.03 3.53
N LYS A 39 -5.74 -6.04 3.85
CA LYS A 39 -6.56 -4.84 3.98
C LYS A 39 -6.09 -3.94 5.12
N ASN A 40 -5.88 -4.50 6.31
CA ASN A 40 -5.37 -3.75 7.46
C ASN A 40 -3.98 -3.15 7.16
N LEU A 41 -3.14 -3.90 6.46
CA LEU A 41 -1.82 -3.46 6.05
C LEU A 41 -1.90 -2.31 5.02
N ALA A 42 -2.78 -2.40 4.03
CA ALA A 42 -3.00 -1.35 3.03
C ALA A 42 -3.43 -0.02 3.68
N PHE A 43 -4.41 -0.06 4.59
CA PHE A 43 -4.86 1.12 5.32
C PHE A 43 -3.80 1.72 6.25
N LEU A 44 -2.95 0.89 6.84
CA LEU A 44 -1.83 1.38 7.67
C LEU A 44 -0.73 2.01 6.81
N ALA A 45 -0.35 1.38 5.70
CA ALA A 45 0.65 1.89 4.77
C ALA A 45 0.23 3.22 4.13
N TYR A 46 -1.05 3.35 3.74
CA TYR A 46 -1.55 4.57 3.10
C TYR A 46 -1.52 5.82 4.01
N LYS A 47 -1.36 5.65 5.32
CA LYS A 47 -1.19 6.76 6.28
C LYS A 47 0.27 7.19 6.48
N SER A 48 1.22 6.56 5.78
CA SER A 48 2.64 6.91 5.91
C SER A 48 2.96 8.25 5.25
N ASP A 49 3.82 9.03 5.89
CA ASP A 49 4.38 10.25 5.31
C ASP A 49 5.31 9.94 4.11
N THR A 50 5.83 8.71 4.02
CA THR A 50 6.67 8.26 2.91
C THR A 50 5.80 7.88 1.72
N TYR A 51 5.85 8.67 0.64
CA TYR A 51 4.95 8.48 -0.51
C TYR A 51 5.13 7.11 -1.19
N GLN A 52 6.35 6.57 -1.21
CA GLN A 52 6.60 5.23 -1.74
C GLN A 52 5.87 4.14 -0.93
N VAL A 53 5.72 4.32 0.38
CA VAL A 53 4.92 3.43 1.22
C VAL A 53 3.42 3.60 0.94
N ARG A 54 2.97 4.82 0.65
CA ARG A 54 1.60 5.04 0.17
C ARG A 54 1.34 4.36 -1.18
N MET A 55 2.26 4.45 -2.13
CA MET A 55 2.18 3.72 -3.41
C MET A 55 2.05 2.21 -3.21
N TYR A 56 2.85 1.63 -2.31
CA TYR A 56 2.72 0.23 -1.91
C TYR A 56 1.31 -0.08 -1.35
N GLY A 57 0.77 0.78 -0.48
CA GLY A 57 -0.59 0.66 0.03
C GLY A 57 -1.65 0.70 -1.09
N VAL A 58 -1.47 1.55 -2.09
CA VAL A 58 -2.36 1.65 -3.26
C VAL A 58 -2.31 0.39 -4.12
N PHE A 59 -1.14 -0.23 -4.32
CA PHE A 59 -1.06 -1.53 -4.99
C PHE A 59 -1.83 -2.62 -4.24
N LEU A 60 -1.74 -2.66 -2.90
CA LEU A 60 -2.55 -3.58 -2.09
C LEU A 60 -4.05 -3.32 -2.26
N PHE A 61 -4.49 -2.05 -2.25
CA PHE A 61 -5.89 -1.73 -2.54
C PHE A 61 -6.33 -2.21 -3.93
N GLY A 62 -5.46 -2.06 -4.94
CA GLY A 62 -5.70 -2.58 -6.28
C GLY A 62 -5.96 -4.09 -6.30
N TYR A 63 -5.16 -4.87 -5.58
CA TYR A 63 -5.37 -6.33 -5.46
C TYR A 63 -6.63 -6.70 -4.66
N LEU A 64 -7.08 -5.84 -3.75
CA LEU A 64 -8.28 -6.02 -2.92
C LEU A 64 -9.54 -5.39 -3.52
N SER A 65 -9.45 -4.79 -4.71
CA SER A 65 -10.49 -3.92 -5.29
C SER A 65 -11.81 -4.60 -5.67
N GLU A 66 -11.86 -5.94 -5.65
CA GLU A 66 -13.14 -6.67 -5.74
C GLU A 66 -14.06 -6.37 -4.55
N GLN A 67 -13.51 -5.92 -3.42
CA GLN A 67 -14.28 -5.44 -2.28
C GLN A 67 -14.79 -4.02 -2.53
N ALA A 68 -16.10 -3.85 -2.55
CA ALA A 68 -16.73 -2.58 -2.91
C ALA A 68 -16.31 -1.39 -2.03
N ASP A 69 -16.03 -1.62 -0.75
CA ASP A 69 -15.56 -0.59 0.17
C ASP A 69 -14.12 -0.16 -0.11
N ILE A 70 -13.26 -1.10 -0.53
CA ILE A 70 -11.90 -0.78 -1.00
C ILE A 70 -11.95 0.02 -2.30
N LEU A 71 -12.77 -0.40 -3.26
CA LEU A 71 -12.93 0.32 -4.51
C LEU A 71 -13.47 1.75 -4.28
N ALA A 72 -14.42 1.91 -3.36
CA ALA A 72 -14.92 3.23 -2.97
C ALA A 72 -13.82 4.08 -2.33
N PHE A 73 -13.01 3.50 -1.44
CA PHE A 73 -11.89 4.21 -0.81
C PHE A 73 -10.84 4.66 -1.84
N MET A 74 -10.51 3.82 -2.83
CA MET A 74 -9.61 4.20 -3.92
C MET A 74 -10.17 5.37 -4.73
N ARG A 75 -11.47 5.35 -5.03
CA ARG A 75 -12.14 6.43 -5.77
C ARG A 75 -12.21 7.73 -4.99
N ASP A 76 -12.59 7.66 -3.71
CA ASP A 76 -12.98 8.84 -2.94
C ASP A 76 -11.84 9.42 -2.10
N GLU A 77 -10.90 8.59 -1.62
CA GLU A 77 -9.83 9.03 -0.72
C GLU A 77 -8.46 9.01 -1.41
N VAL A 78 -8.09 7.92 -2.10
CA VAL A 78 -6.77 7.83 -2.76
C VAL A 78 -6.63 8.86 -3.89
N SER A 79 -7.71 9.21 -4.57
CA SER A 79 -7.73 10.23 -5.63
C SER A 79 -7.39 11.64 -5.16
N LYS A 80 -7.33 11.88 -3.85
CA LYS A 80 -7.00 13.16 -3.23
C LYS A 80 -5.54 13.27 -2.77
N ASP A 81 -4.73 12.23 -2.92
CA ASP A 81 -3.30 12.27 -2.56
C ASP A 81 -2.60 13.39 -3.34
N ASP A 82 -1.77 14.18 -2.66
CA ASP A 82 -1.13 15.39 -3.19
C ASP A 82 0.32 15.16 -3.65
N ASN A 83 0.78 13.91 -3.61
CA ASN A 83 2.11 13.52 -4.09
C ASN A 83 2.27 13.58 -5.60
#